data_AF-A0A415MBN7-F1
#
_entry.id   AF-A0A415MBN7-F1
#
_cell.length_a   1.000
_cell.length_b   1.000
_cell.length_c   1.000
_cell.angle_alpha   90.00
_cell.angle_beta   90.00
_cell.angle_gamma   90.00
#
_symmetry.space_group_name_H-M   'P 1'
#
loop_
_entity.id
_entity.type
_entity.pdbx_description
1 polymer ?
#
loop_
_entity_poly.entity_id
_entity_poly.type
_entity_poly.pdbx_seq_one_letter_code
_entity_poly.pdbx_strand_id
1 'polypeptide(L)'
;MDCVGGIMYKIIIFGTGLYGKQALQFFTRENVMFWTDNNEDLHGKLIEGIEVIPPSELKKYLNECAIVIAAKPEFFNQIKYQLNKEYGIEMALNYTFLKSYINDSGISVGEFLSSCMEKDIYRLMFYYAEEQEKHAQEQVEFFVSVSDIRRLNPARGNARRFQLELLMSAYRLSEDLKMSGFEIMIEGGTLIGAVRHGGFIPWDDDIDFMMLRNEYERMIEFYKNKGLFYSSEAPYYDENTLYSEMSDFLNECGNDYAFCSNGKFVKVFFKRTPEPIVLDIFPIDYYNDDISFEQLQDIDLQLKKKFDSKTDKSAVKRDKWYKAIRSSGEIVSKMESSHLCYGLETDFIKMCNSYFLLNYVLPLKKINFENKVFLGPGNPDKMLEMEFGDYMQWPNDAGSTAHGANRRFSRYKNYSNPRYIHTKSEAEDFCKEINGKAGDYQLIVEKYKIFNWKEYFDIVDYLDEHDISYIVYA
;
A
#
# COMPACT_ATOMS: atom_id res chain seq x y z
N MET A 1 -2.93 -55.87 -12.36
CA MET A 1 -2.50 -54.78 -13.26
C MET A 1 -1.43 -54.05 -12.51
N ASP A 2 -0.28 -53.95 -13.14
CA ASP A 2 1.03 -53.75 -12.54
C ASP A 2 1.16 -52.47 -11.72
N CYS A 3 1.85 -52.60 -10.59
CA CYS A 3 2.39 -51.47 -9.83
C CYS A 3 3.27 -50.65 -10.76
N VAL A 4 2.78 -49.51 -11.22
CA VAL A 4 3.64 -48.47 -11.77
C VAL A 4 4.47 -47.96 -10.59
N GLY A 5 5.74 -48.38 -10.52
CA GLY A 5 6.69 -47.92 -9.52
C GLY A 5 6.81 -46.41 -9.61
N GLY A 6 6.12 -45.70 -8.71
CA GLY A 6 6.29 -44.26 -8.55
C GLY A 6 7.71 -43.96 -8.11
N ILE A 7 8.33 -42.93 -8.71
CA ILE A 7 9.61 -42.40 -8.25
C ILE A 7 9.39 -41.86 -6.84
N MET A 8 9.96 -42.53 -5.84
CA MET A 8 9.94 -42.05 -4.46
C MET A 8 10.86 -40.83 -4.37
N TYR A 9 10.33 -39.68 -3.97
CA TYR A 9 11.14 -38.47 -3.79
C TYR A 9 12.24 -38.74 -2.75
N LYS A 10 13.42 -38.19 -3.00
CA LYS A 10 14.50 -38.10 -2.00
C LYS A 10 14.58 -36.68 -1.46
N ILE A 11 15.40 -36.50 -0.42
CA ILE A 11 15.68 -35.21 0.17
C ILE A 11 17.10 -34.78 -0.18
N ILE A 12 17.25 -33.51 -0.54
CA ILE A 12 18.54 -32.81 -0.46
C ILE A 12 18.46 -31.85 0.72
N ILE A 13 19.40 -31.97 1.66
CA ILE A 13 19.42 -31.10 2.85
C ILE A 13 20.38 -29.94 2.61
N PHE A 14 19.87 -28.71 2.65
CA PHE A 14 20.67 -27.49 2.61
C PHE A 14 21.08 -27.09 4.03
N GLY A 15 22.38 -27.13 4.31
CA GLY A 15 22.99 -26.83 5.59
C GLY A 15 23.52 -28.09 6.29
N THR A 16 24.84 -28.15 6.51
CA THR A 16 25.55 -29.30 7.11
C THR A 16 25.73 -29.18 8.64
N GLY A 17 25.26 -28.08 9.23
CA GLY A 17 25.37 -27.78 10.65
C GLY A 17 24.41 -28.58 11.55
N LEU A 18 24.13 -28.04 12.74
CA LEU A 18 23.28 -28.71 13.75
C LEU A 18 21.87 -29.06 13.22
N TYR A 19 21.20 -28.10 12.57
CA TYR A 19 19.87 -28.31 11.99
C TYR A 19 19.91 -29.35 10.86
N GLY A 20 20.95 -29.33 10.02
CA GLY A 20 21.20 -30.35 9.01
C GLY A 20 21.28 -31.74 9.60
N LYS A 21 22.08 -31.92 10.66
CA LYS A 21 22.19 -33.22 11.36
C LYS A 21 20.88 -33.67 11.98
N GLN A 22 20.09 -32.76 12.55
CA GLN A 22 18.74 -33.06 13.03
C GLN A 22 17.81 -33.47 11.88
N ALA A 23 17.91 -32.81 10.73
CA ALA A 23 17.16 -33.16 9.53
C ALA A 23 17.55 -34.54 9.01
N LEU A 24 18.84 -34.88 8.94
CA LEU A 24 19.30 -36.22 8.58
C LEU A 24 18.78 -37.30 9.54
N GLN A 25 18.80 -37.03 10.85
CA GLN A 25 18.23 -37.96 11.83
C GLN A 25 16.72 -38.17 11.63
N PHE A 26 16.00 -37.09 11.31
CA PHE A 26 14.56 -37.14 11.08
C PHE A 26 14.19 -37.85 9.77
N PHE A 27 14.87 -37.52 8.67
CA PHE A 27 14.59 -38.11 7.36
C PHE A 27 15.20 -39.48 7.13
N THR A 28 16.18 -39.86 7.96
CA THR A 28 17.03 -41.06 7.86
C THR A 28 17.95 -41.08 6.63
N ARG A 29 19.08 -41.80 6.74
CA ARG A 29 20.18 -41.77 5.77
C ARG A 29 19.75 -42.25 4.39
N GLU A 30 18.88 -43.25 4.32
CA GLU A 30 18.40 -43.86 3.09
C GLU A 30 17.55 -42.92 2.24
N ASN A 31 16.96 -41.87 2.83
CA ASN A 31 16.11 -40.92 2.12
C ASN A 31 16.84 -39.62 1.71
N VAL A 32 18.06 -39.40 2.21
CA VAL A 32 18.87 -38.23 1.87
C VAL A 32 19.84 -38.57 0.75
N MET A 33 19.73 -37.86 -0.38
CA MET A 33 20.58 -38.06 -1.55
C MET A 33 21.89 -37.30 -1.41
N PHE A 34 21.81 -36.00 -1.10
CA PHE A 34 22.97 -35.11 -0.98
C PHE A 34 22.81 -34.14 0.20
N TRP A 35 23.96 -33.65 0.68
CA TRP A 35 24.04 -32.37 1.36
C TRP A 35 24.26 -31.27 0.34
N THR A 36 23.89 -30.05 0.70
CA THR A 36 24.36 -28.84 0.01
C THR A 36 24.64 -27.76 1.05
N ASP A 37 25.63 -26.91 0.80
CA ASP A 37 26.05 -25.86 1.72
C ASP A 37 26.68 -24.71 0.95
N ASN A 38 26.64 -23.48 1.48
CA ASN A 38 27.31 -22.34 0.87
C ASN A 38 28.82 -22.36 1.10
N ASN A 39 29.31 -23.15 2.07
CA ASN A 39 30.73 -23.27 2.31
C ASN A 39 31.41 -24.12 1.23
N GLU A 40 32.13 -23.47 0.31
CA GLU A 40 32.87 -24.10 -0.79
C GLU A 40 33.90 -25.13 -0.32
N ASP A 41 34.49 -24.94 0.87
CA ASP A 41 35.45 -25.90 1.44
C ASP A 41 34.81 -27.25 1.72
N LEU A 42 33.47 -27.35 1.79
CA LEU A 42 32.76 -28.60 2.04
C LEU A 42 32.45 -29.35 0.75
N HIS A 43 32.46 -28.69 -0.41
CA HIS A 43 31.99 -29.29 -1.66
C HIS A 43 32.87 -30.49 -2.08
N GLY A 44 32.23 -31.58 -2.50
CA GLY A 44 32.87 -32.86 -2.83
C GLY A 44 33.35 -33.68 -1.63
N LYS A 45 33.23 -33.17 -0.39
CA LYS A 45 33.52 -33.96 0.82
C LYS A 45 32.34 -34.86 1.19
N LEU A 46 32.64 -35.93 1.90
CA LEU A 46 31.64 -36.80 2.51
C LEU A 46 31.41 -36.39 3.98
N ILE A 47 30.17 -36.06 4.31
CA ILE A 47 29.71 -35.80 5.69
C ILE A 47 28.66 -36.85 6.03
N GLU A 48 28.88 -37.63 7.09
CA GLU A 48 28.03 -38.78 7.45
C GLU A 48 27.83 -39.76 6.27
N GLY A 49 28.86 -39.90 5.42
CA GLY A 49 28.82 -40.75 4.22
C GLY A 49 27.91 -40.25 3.10
N ILE A 50 27.52 -38.97 3.10
CA ILE A 50 26.77 -38.30 2.03
C ILE A 50 27.66 -37.20 1.43
N GLU A 51 27.67 -37.10 0.11
CA GLU A 51 28.39 -36.04 -0.60
C GLU A 51 27.74 -34.67 -0.42
N VAL A 52 28.56 -33.63 -0.28
CA VAL A 52 28.14 -32.23 -0.30
C VAL A 52 28.29 -31.68 -1.71
N ILE A 53 27.18 -31.36 -2.37
CA ILE A 53 27.16 -30.75 -3.71
C ILE A 53 27.00 -29.22 -3.61
N PRO A 54 27.58 -28.44 -4.54
CA PRO A 54 27.37 -27.01 -4.58
C PRO A 54 25.91 -26.66 -4.92
N PRO A 55 25.37 -25.53 -4.43
CA PRO A 55 24.00 -25.11 -4.74
C PRO A 55 23.68 -24.98 -6.24
N SER A 56 24.69 -24.68 -7.06
CA SER A 56 24.58 -24.59 -8.52
C SER A 56 24.17 -25.90 -9.20
N GLU A 57 24.34 -27.05 -8.54
CA GLU A 57 23.99 -28.35 -9.09
C GLU A 57 22.60 -28.84 -8.71
N LEU A 58 21.93 -28.20 -7.74
CA LEU A 58 20.62 -28.60 -7.25
C LEU A 58 19.55 -28.69 -8.35
N LYS A 59 19.63 -27.83 -9.37
CA LYS A 59 18.73 -27.83 -10.54
C LYS A 59 18.66 -29.18 -11.25
N LYS A 60 19.73 -29.98 -11.21
CA LYS A 60 19.79 -31.31 -11.85
C LYS A 60 18.83 -32.31 -11.19
N TYR A 61 18.42 -32.07 -9.95
CA TYR A 61 17.73 -33.03 -9.09
C TYR A 61 16.28 -32.64 -8.74
N LEU A 62 15.76 -31.51 -9.26
CA LEU A 62 14.44 -30.98 -8.86
C LEU A 62 13.25 -31.91 -9.19
N ASN A 63 13.40 -32.83 -10.15
CA ASN A 63 12.35 -33.77 -10.54
C ASN A 63 12.27 -35.01 -9.64
N GLU A 64 13.28 -35.25 -8.81
CA GLU A 64 13.44 -36.46 -7.99
C GLU A 64 13.72 -36.17 -6.51
N CYS A 65 14.07 -34.93 -6.18
CA CYS A 65 14.40 -34.51 -4.83
C CYS A 65 13.61 -33.27 -4.40
N ALA A 66 13.17 -33.28 -3.15
CA ALA A 66 12.73 -32.06 -2.46
C ALA A 66 13.94 -31.42 -1.77
N ILE A 67 14.12 -30.11 -1.97
CA ILE A 67 15.15 -29.33 -1.29
C ILE A 67 14.61 -28.89 0.06
N VAL A 68 15.28 -29.29 1.14
CA VAL A 68 14.91 -28.93 2.51
C VAL A 68 16.01 -28.07 3.12
N ILE A 69 15.69 -26.81 3.41
CA ILE A 69 16.61 -25.88 4.08
C ILE A 69 16.56 -26.13 5.57
N ALA A 70 17.67 -26.67 6.10
CA ALA A 70 17.87 -27.00 7.49
C ALA A 70 18.87 -26.00 8.11
N ALA A 71 18.39 -24.79 8.34
CA ALA A 71 19.12 -23.70 8.96
C ALA A 71 18.28 -23.08 10.09
N LYS A 72 18.86 -22.14 10.83
CA LYS A 72 18.06 -21.31 11.75
C LYS A 72 16.99 -20.54 10.96
N PRO A 73 15.81 -20.25 11.55
CA PRO A 73 14.75 -19.49 10.88
C PRO A 73 15.21 -18.16 10.28
N GLU A 74 16.09 -17.44 10.99
CA GLU A 74 16.69 -16.16 10.54
C GLU A 74 17.44 -16.26 9.19
N PHE A 75 17.97 -17.44 8.85
CA PHE A 75 18.71 -17.67 7.60
C PHE A 75 17.87 -18.30 6.49
N PHE A 76 16.68 -18.80 6.79
CA PHE A 76 15.85 -19.51 5.81
C PHE A 76 15.53 -18.61 4.62
N ASN A 77 15.06 -17.38 4.88
CA ASN A 77 14.72 -16.42 3.83
C ASN A 77 15.95 -16.08 3.00
N GLN A 78 17.11 -15.84 3.63
CA GLN A 78 18.35 -15.56 2.93
C GLN A 78 18.74 -16.68 1.95
N ILE A 79 18.73 -17.93 2.42
CA ILE A 79 19.06 -19.09 1.60
C ILE A 79 18.03 -19.28 0.49
N LYS A 80 16.73 -19.20 0.81
CA LYS A 80 15.66 -19.33 -0.18
C LYS A 80 15.78 -18.28 -1.28
N TYR A 81 16.07 -17.02 -0.92
CA TYR A 81 16.28 -15.96 -1.89
C TYR A 81 17.53 -16.16 -2.74
N GLN A 82 18.64 -16.60 -2.13
CA GLN A 82 19.85 -16.94 -2.86
C GLN A 82 19.56 -18.05 -3.90
N LEU A 83 18.91 -19.13 -3.47
CA LEU A 83 18.49 -20.24 -4.34
C LEU A 83 17.65 -19.76 -5.52
N ASN A 84 16.70 -18.86 -5.28
CA ASN A 84 15.87 -18.29 -6.34
C ASN A 84 16.68 -17.38 -7.28
N LYS A 85 17.39 -16.40 -6.72
CA LYS A 85 18.09 -15.34 -7.46
C LYS A 85 19.28 -15.86 -8.26
N GLU A 86 20.16 -16.63 -7.63
CA GLU A 86 21.45 -17.04 -8.21
C GLU A 86 21.30 -18.32 -9.03
N TYR A 87 20.41 -19.22 -8.60
CA TYR A 87 20.32 -20.55 -9.17
C TYR A 87 18.96 -20.84 -9.79
N GLY A 88 17.98 -19.94 -9.75
CA GLY A 88 16.64 -20.16 -10.34
C GLY A 88 15.91 -21.35 -9.72
N ILE A 89 16.07 -21.56 -8.41
CA ILE A 89 15.44 -22.63 -7.64
C ILE A 89 14.36 -22.02 -6.75
N GLU A 90 13.10 -22.32 -7.06
CA GLU A 90 11.96 -21.74 -6.36
C GLU A 90 11.42 -22.67 -5.25
N MET A 91 11.57 -23.98 -5.46
CA MET A 91 11.02 -25.02 -4.60
C MET A 91 12.01 -25.39 -3.49
N ALA A 92 11.82 -24.81 -2.31
CA ALA A 92 12.57 -25.15 -1.11
C ALA A 92 11.67 -25.11 0.12
N LEU A 93 11.75 -26.16 0.95
CA LEU A 93 10.95 -26.34 2.16
C LEU A 93 11.77 -25.96 3.40
N ASN A 94 11.12 -25.33 4.38
CA ASN A 94 11.71 -25.08 5.69
C ASN A 94 11.69 -26.39 6.51
N TYR A 95 12.85 -26.82 7.00
CA TYR A 95 12.95 -28.07 7.77
C TYR A 95 12.06 -28.10 9.01
N THR A 96 12.10 -27.03 9.82
CA THR A 96 11.39 -26.99 11.11
C THR A 96 9.88 -27.06 10.88
N PHE A 97 9.38 -26.31 9.90
CA PHE A 97 8.00 -26.36 9.47
C PHE A 97 7.60 -27.76 8.97
N LEU A 98 8.38 -28.32 8.03
CA LEU A 98 8.08 -29.62 7.42
C LEU A 98 8.05 -30.74 8.46
N LYS A 99 8.97 -30.71 9.43
CA LYS A 99 9.00 -31.64 10.55
C LYS A 99 7.73 -31.56 11.38
N SER A 100 7.31 -30.37 11.78
CA SER A 100 6.05 -30.18 12.53
C SER A 100 4.85 -30.66 11.73
N TYR A 101 4.74 -30.25 10.47
CA TYR A 101 3.66 -30.66 9.58
C TYR A 101 3.53 -32.19 9.48
N ILE A 102 4.63 -32.91 9.24
CA ILE A 102 4.62 -34.38 9.13
C ILE A 102 4.16 -35.02 10.44
N ASN A 103 4.69 -34.57 11.58
CA ASN A 103 4.32 -35.08 12.90
C ASN A 103 2.85 -34.83 13.22
N ASP A 104 2.36 -33.61 12.99
CA ASP A 104 1.00 -33.18 13.30
C ASP A 104 -0.02 -33.84 12.36
N SER A 105 0.39 -34.15 11.12
CA SER A 105 -0.43 -34.91 10.16
C SER A 105 -0.51 -36.40 10.49
N GLY A 106 0.31 -36.90 11.42
CA GLY A 106 0.36 -38.31 11.79
C GLY A 106 0.89 -39.24 10.69
N ILE A 107 1.57 -38.70 9.66
CA ILE A 107 2.17 -39.47 8.58
C ILE A 107 3.65 -39.74 8.86
N SER A 108 4.18 -40.86 8.38
CA SER A 108 5.61 -41.14 8.41
C SER A 108 6.36 -40.40 7.29
N VAL A 109 7.68 -40.25 7.45
CA VAL A 109 8.56 -39.72 6.39
C VAL A 109 8.46 -40.55 5.11
N GLY A 110 8.39 -41.88 5.23
CA GLY A 110 8.24 -42.77 4.08
C GLY A 110 6.94 -42.53 3.32
N GLU A 111 5.81 -42.39 4.03
CA GLU A 111 4.53 -42.06 3.42
C GLU A 111 4.57 -40.69 2.73
N PHE A 112 5.17 -39.68 3.38
CA PHE A 112 5.38 -38.37 2.77
C PHE A 112 6.17 -38.49 1.47
N LEU A 113 7.34 -39.12 1.47
CA LEU A 113 8.21 -39.21 0.28
C LEU A 113 7.61 -40.06 -0.85
N SER A 114 6.82 -41.08 -0.52
CA SER A 114 6.15 -41.93 -1.50
C SER A 114 4.96 -41.27 -2.19
N SER A 115 4.36 -40.25 -1.56
CA SER A 115 3.17 -39.55 -2.07
C SER A 115 3.43 -38.11 -2.50
N CYS A 116 4.61 -37.56 -2.15
CA CYS A 116 5.00 -36.20 -2.48
C CYS A 116 5.11 -36.00 -3.98
N MET A 117 4.37 -35.03 -4.49
CA MET A 117 4.54 -34.49 -5.85
C MET A 117 4.88 -33.01 -5.78
N GLU A 118 5.26 -32.44 -6.91
CA GLU A 118 5.57 -31.00 -7.05
C GLU A 118 4.46 -30.11 -6.46
N LYS A 119 3.19 -30.42 -6.74
CA LYS A 119 2.04 -29.68 -6.20
C LYS A 119 1.97 -29.68 -4.66
N ASP A 120 2.46 -30.75 -4.03
CA ASP A 120 2.47 -30.89 -2.57
C ASP A 120 3.58 -30.04 -1.96
N ILE A 121 4.72 -29.91 -2.65
CA ILE A 121 5.80 -28.97 -2.27
C ILE A 121 5.27 -27.53 -2.30
N TYR A 122 4.59 -27.12 -3.37
CA TYR A 122 3.98 -25.79 -3.44
C TYR A 122 2.93 -25.57 -2.34
N ARG A 123 2.09 -26.58 -2.06
CA ARG A 123 1.10 -26.50 -0.96
C ARG A 123 1.78 -26.30 0.40
N LEU A 124 2.87 -27.00 0.66
CA LEU A 124 3.65 -26.84 1.90
C LEU A 124 4.33 -25.46 1.97
N MET A 125 4.86 -24.95 0.86
CA MET A 125 5.40 -23.59 0.80
C MET A 125 4.31 -22.53 1.06
N PHE A 126 3.10 -22.76 0.57
CA PHE A 126 1.94 -21.91 0.85
C PHE A 126 1.55 -21.94 2.32
N TYR A 127 1.42 -23.13 2.93
CA TYR A 127 1.12 -23.25 4.36
C TYR A 127 2.19 -22.61 5.25
N TYR A 128 3.48 -22.75 4.89
CA TYR A 128 4.53 -22.04 5.59
C TYR A 128 4.38 -20.52 5.47
N ALA A 129 4.02 -20.01 4.29
CA ALA A 129 3.77 -18.58 4.10
C ALA A 129 2.57 -18.07 4.92
N GLU A 130 1.47 -18.82 4.98
CA GLU A 130 0.32 -18.51 5.85
C GLU A 130 0.70 -18.50 7.33
N GLU A 131 1.57 -19.41 7.78
CA GLU A 131 2.06 -19.40 9.16
C GLU A 131 2.92 -18.17 9.46
N GLN A 132 3.78 -17.76 8.51
CA GLN A 132 4.54 -16.50 8.67
C GLN A 132 3.64 -15.27 8.67
N GLU A 133 2.58 -15.25 7.87
CA GLU A 133 1.58 -14.18 7.87
C GLU A 133 0.86 -14.08 9.23
N LYS A 134 0.46 -15.22 9.81
CA LYS A 134 -0.13 -15.26 11.16
C LYS A 134 0.82 -14.71 12.21
N HIS A 135 2.08 -15.12 12.20
CA HIS A 135 3.08 -14.58 13.14
C HIS A 135 3.29 -13.07 12.95
N ALA A 136 3.27 -12.58 11.70
CA ALA A 136 3.36 -11.14 11.43
C ALA A 136 2.12 -10.40 11.97
N GLN A 137 0.92 -10.97 11.82
CA GLN A 137 -0.32 -10.42 12.35
C GLN A 137 -0.30 -10.37 13.89
N GLU A 138 0.16 -11.42 14.56
CA GLU A 138 0.32 -11.46 16.02
C GLU A 138 1.30 -10.39 16.51
N GLN A 139 2.39 -10.14 15.76
CA GLN A 139 3.34 -9.07 16.07
C GLN A 139 2.69 -7.69 15.92
N VAL A 140 1.93 -7.47 14.85
CA VAL A 140 1.19 -6.21 14.64
C VAL A 140 0.19 -5.99 15.77
N GLU A 141 -0.60 -7.00 16.13
CA GLU A 141 -1.56 -6.94 17.23
C GLU A 141 -0.88 -6.59 18.56
N PHE A 142 0.26 -7.22 18.85
CA PHE A 142 1.05 -6.88 20.02
C PHE A 142 1.44 -5.39 20.03
N PHE A 143 2.03 -4.87 18.95
CA PHE A 143 2.45 -3.47 18.90
C PHE A 143 1.28 -2.49 18.98
N VAL A 144 0.19 -2.77 18.26
CA VAL A 144 -1.05 -1.98 18.31
C VAL A 144 -1.60 -1.93 19.75
N SER A 145 -1.59 -3.05 20.47
CA SER A 145 -2.13 -3.14 21.83
C SER A 145 -1.32 -2.37 22.90
N VAL A 146 -0.03 -2.12 22.65
CA VAL A 146 0.88 -1.48 23.62
C VAL A 146 1.34 -0.08 23.19
N SER A 147 0.88 0.42 22.05
CA SER A 147 1.29 1.71 21.50
C SER A 147 0.15 2.73 21.44
N ASP A 148 0.52 4.00 21.49
CA ASP A 148 -0.41 5.13 21.36
C ASP A 148 -0.28 5.72 19.95
N ILE A 149 -1.31 5.54 19.12
CA ILE A 149 -1.34 6.03 17.73
C ILE A 149 -1.07 7.55 17.65
N ARG A 150 -1.43 8.32 18.67
CA ARG A 150 -1.24 9.78 18.69
C ARG A 150 0.21 10.21 18.83
N ARG A 151 1.11 9.27 19.14
CA ARG A 151 2.54 9.52 19.39
C ARG A 151 3.44 9.01 18.29
N LEU A 152 2.87 8.66 17.14
CA LEU A 152 3.66 8.25 16.00
C LEU A 152 4.50 9.41 15.48
N ASN A 153 5.72 9.10 15.06
CA ASN A 153 6.54 10.06 14.34
C ASN A 153 5.95 10.27 12.94
N PRO A 154 6.17 11.45 12.33
CA PRO A 154 5.87 11.65 10.92
C PRO A 154 6.53 10.60 10.02
N ALA A 155 6.03 10.51 8.78
CA ALA A 155 6.68 9.73 7.73
C ALA A 155 8.17 10.09 7.59
N ARG A 156 8.93 9.24 6.90
CA ARG A 156 10.34 9.48 6.55
C ARG A 156 10.57 9.40 5.04
N GLY A 157 11.74 9.89 4.60
CA GLY A 157 12.20 9.81 3.20
C GLY A 157 11.21 10.38 2.19
N ASN A 158 11.11 9.73 1.03
CA ASN A 158 10.25 10.14 -0.09
C ASN A 158 8.78 10.37 0.31
N ALA A 159 8.23 9.57 1.24
CA ALA A 159 6.86 9.76 1.71
C ALA A 159 6.70 11.09 2.45
N ARG A 160 7.62 11.43 3.36
CA ARG A 160 7.59 12.71 4.07
C ARG A 160 7.79 13.89 3.14
N ARG A 161 8.71 13.76 2.17
CA ARG A 161 8.94 14.79 1.17
C ARG A 161 7.66 15.07 0.38
N PHE A 162 6.99 14.01 -0.08
CA PHE A 162 5.73 14.14 -0.80
C PHE A 162 4.61 14.76 0.05
N GLN A 163 4.48 14.37 1.32
CA GLN A 163 3.58 15.02 2.28
C GLN A 163 3.84 16.54 2.40
N LEU A 164 5.11 16.97 2.44
CA LEU A 164 5.43 18.40 2.50
C LEU A 164 5.16 19.13 1.17
N GLU A 165 5.32 18.46 0.03
CA GLU A 165 4.93 18.99 -1.29
C GLU A 165 3.39 19.16 -1.40
N LEU A 166 2.63 18.18 -0.91
CA LEU A 166 1.18 18.24 -0.76
C LEU A 166 0.76 19.42 0.12
N LEU A 167 1.35 19.55 1.31
CA LEU A 167 1.09 20.65 2.24
C LEU A 167 1.26 22.02 1.59
N MET A 168 2.34 22.20 0.84
CA MET A 168 2.63 23.47 0.19
C MET A 168 1.64 23.78 -0.95
N SER A 169 1.25 22.76 -1.72
CA SER A 169 0.27 22.89 -2.80
C SER A 169 -1.13 23.18 -2.25
N ALA A 170 -1.51 22.46 -1.20
CA ALA A 170 -2.76 22.63 -0.45
C ALA A 170 -2.87 24.03 0.16
N TYR A 171 -1.81 24.50 0.82
CA TYR A 171 -1.79 25.84 1.40
C TYR A 171 -1.90 26.93 0.32
N ARG A 172 -1.20 26.77 -0.80
CA ARG A 172 -1.30 27.68 -1.95
C ARG A 172 -2.73 27.70 -2.51
N LEU A 173 -3.33 26.54 -2.73
CA LEU A 173 -4.71 26.42 -3.23
C LEU A 173 -5.70 27.13 -2.29
N SER A 174 -5.58 26.90 -0.99
CA SER A 174 -6.43 27.52 0.02
C SER A 174 -6.36 29.05 -0.01
N GLU A 175 -5.17 29.63 -0.14
CA GLU A 175 -5.01 31.08 -0.19
C GLU A 175 -5.52 31.67 -1.51
N ASP A 176 -5.26 31.01 -2.65
CA ASP A 176 -5.76 31.44 -3.96
C ASP A 176 -7.29 31.42 -4.05
N LEU A 177 -7.93 30.37 -3.50
CA LEU A 177 -9.39 30.24 -3.44
C LEU A 177 -9.98 31.33 -2.54
N LYS A 178 -9.37 31.57 -1.38
CA LYS A 178 -9.77 32.64 -0.47
C LYS A 178 -9.68 34.02 -1.12
N MET A 179 -8.61 34.31 -1.85
CA MET A 179 -8.47 35.54 -2.62
C MET A 179 -9.54 35.67 -3.72
N SER A 180 -10.05 34.54 -4.22
CA SER A 180 -11.13 34.49 -5.20
C SER A 180 -12.53 34.49 -4.56
N GLY A 181 -12.63 34.56 -3.22
CA GLY A 181 -13.90 34.60 -2.49
C GLY A 181 -14.53 33.22 -2.23
N PHE A 182 -13.72 32.16 -2.20
CA PHE A 182 -14.14 30.80 -1.88
C PHE A 182 -13.40 30.29 -0.64
N GLU A 183 -14.10 29.56 0.22
CA GLU A 183 -13.51 28.89 1.36
C GLU A 183 -13.59 27.36 1.17
N ILE A 184 -12.49 26.68 1.49
CA ILE A 184 -12.42 25.22 1.58
C ILE A 184 -12.05 24.85 3.01
N MET A 185 -12.55 23.72 3.49
CA MET A 185 -12.18 23.18 4.81
C MET A 185 -11.56 21.80 4.66
N ILE A 186 -10.57 21.48 5.48
CA ILE A 186 -9.94 20.15 5.51
C ILE A 186 -10.91 19.10 6.06
N GLU A 187 -10.76 17.86 5.61
CA GLU A 187 -11.67 16.77 5.94
C GLU A 187 -11.00 15.39 6.04
N GLY A 188 -11.78 14.36 6.40
CA GLY A 188 -11.37 12.96 6.26
C GLY A 188 -10.06 12.65 6.98
N GLY A 189 -9.15 11.94 6.28
CA GLY A 189 -7.80 11.63 6.76
C GLY A 189 -6.99 12.88 7.13
N THR A 190 -7.15 13.96 6.35
CA THR A 190 -6.48 15.25 6.62
C THR A 190 -6.95 15.88 7.93
N LEU A 191 -8.26 15.87 8.20
CA LEU A 191 -8.83 16.38 9.44
C LEU A 191 -8.48 15.50 10.64
N ILE A 192 -8.49 14.17 10.48
CA ILE A 192 -7.98 13.23 11.50
C ILE A 192 -6.52 13.59 11.81
N GLY A 193 -5.68 13.76 10.78
CA GLY A 193 -4.29 14.14 10.93
C GLY A 193 -4.13 15.44 11.74
N ALA A 194 -4.87 16.48 11.37
CA ALA A 194 -4.85 17.78 12.04
C ALA A 194 -5.17 17.66 13.54
N VAL A 195 -6.24 16.94 13.88
CA VAL A 195 -6.72 16.83 15.27
C VAL A 195 -5.88 15.85 16.09
N ARG A 196 -5.49 14.72 15.50
CA ARG A 196 -4.86 13.59 16.21
C ARG A 196 -3.34 13.65 16.25
N HIS A 197 -2.70 14.10 15.16
CA HIS A 197 -1.24 14.11 14.98
C HIS A 197 -0.67 15.53 14.87
N GLY A 198 -1.50 16.56 14.70
CA GLY A 198 -1.05 17.93 14.43
C GLY A 198 -0.50 18.13 13.01
N GLY A 199 -0.74 17.19 12.11
CA GLY A 199 -0.15 17.12 10.77
C GLY A 199 -0.62 15.85 10.05
N PHE A 200 0.17 15.32 9.13
CA PHE A 200 -0.23 14.11 8.41
C PHE A 200 -0.36 12.89 9.34
N ILE A 201 -1.28 11.98 8.99
CA ILE A 201 -1.16 10.59 9.44
C ILE A 201 0.11 10.02 8.79
N PRO A 202 0.98 9.28 9.50
CA PRO A 202 2.30 8.92 8.97
C PRO A 202 2.31 8.10 7.67
N TRP A 203 1.20 7.45 7.33
CA TRP A 203 1.03 6.68 6.09
C TRP A 203 0.05 7.32 5.10
N ASP A 204 -0.50 8.50 5.40
CA ASP A 204 -1.32 9.27 4.45
C ASP A 204 -0.49 9.78 3.30
N ASP A 205 -1.07 9.79 2.10
CA ASP A 205 -0.43 10.22 0.86
C ASP A 205 -1.25 11.22 0.03
N ASP A 206 -2.27 11.86 0.62
CA ASP A 206 -3.10 12.88 -0.01
C ASP A 206 -3.49 14.02 0.97
N ILE A 207 -4.20 15.02 0.44
CA ILE A 207 -4.89 16.04 1.22
C ILE A 207 -6.28 16.24 0.62
N ASP A 208 -7.28 16.17 1.48
CA ASP A 208 -8.68 16.29 1.13
C ASP A 208 -9.30 17.55 1.70
N PHE A 209 -10.13 18.18 0.87
CA PHE A 209 -10.93 19.33 1.23
C PHE A 209 -12.39 19.06 0.94
N MET A 210 -13.25 19.80 1.62
CA MET A 210 -14.68 19.83 1.32
C MET A 210 -15.16 21.28 1.18
N MET A 211 -16.27 21.43 0.45
CA MET A 211 -16.91 22.71 0.20
C MET A 211 -18.43 22.54 0.16
N LEU A 212 -19.17 23.50 0.74
CA LEU A 212 -20.63 23.52 0.64
C LEU A 212 -21.07 23.63 -0.83
N ARG A 213 -22.09 22.89 -1.23
CA ARG A 213 -22.55 22.77 -2.63
C ARG A 213 -22.68 24.09 -3.36
N ASN A 214 -23.29 25.09 -2.71
CA ASN A 214 -23.53 26.40 -3.33
C ASN A 214 -22.22 27.12 -3.66
N GLU A 215 -21.19 26.97 -2.84
CA GLU A 215 -19.87 27.53 -3.11
C GLU A 215 -19.13 26.70 -4.14
N TYR A 216 -19.25 25.37 -4.05
CA TYR A 216 -18.63 24.41 -4.97
C TYR A 216 -19.07 24.64 -6.42
N GLU A 217 -20.36 24.79 -6.68
CA GLU A 217 -20.87 25.05 -8.04
C GLU A 217 -20.44 26.44 -8.55
N ARG A 218 -20.38 27.46 -7.67
CA ARG A 218 -19.87 28.80 -8.02
C ARG A 218 -18.38 28.76 -8.36
N MET A 219 -17.59 27.99 -7.62
CA MET A 219 -16.16 27.80 -7.85
C MET A 219 -15.92 27.14 -9.21
N ILE A 220 -16.64 26.06 -9.51
CA ILE A 220 -16.57 25.38 -10.81
C ILE A 220 -16.82 26.37 -11.95
N GLU A 221 -17.91 27.14 -11.87
CA GLU A 221 -18.25 28.10 -12.93
C GLU A 221 -17.21 29.22 -13.05
N PHE A 222 -16.68 29.71 -11.92
CA PHE A 222 -15.62 30.71 -11.92
C PHE A 222 -14.35 30.22 -12.62
N TYR A 223 -13.89 29.00 -12.33
CA TYR A 223 -12.67 28.46 -12.95
C TYR A 223 -12.89 27.97 -14.38
N LYS A 224 -14.10 27.56 -14.76
CA LYS A 224 -14.48 27.37 -16.17
C LYS A 224 -14.31 28.67 -16.96
N ASN A 225 -14.83 29.78 -16.44
CA ASN A 225 -14.72 31.09 -17.10
C ASN A 225 -13.27 31.60 -17.16
N LYS A 226 -12.39 31.16 -16.26
CA LYS A 226 -10.94 31.43 -16.33
C LYS A 226 -10.17 30.50 -17.29
N GLY A 227 -10.82 29.50 -17.88
CA GLY A 227 -10.14 28.49 -18.70
C GLY A 227 -9.23 27.55 -17.90
N LEU A 228 -9.51 27.36 -16.61
CA LEU A 228 -8.71 26.54 -15.68
C LEU A 228 -9.47 25.29 -15.20
N PHE A 229 -10.60 24.97 -15.84
CA PHE A 229 -11.43 23.83 -15.47
C PHE A 229 -11.60 22.90 -16.66
N TYR A 230 -11.20 21.65 -16.50
CA TYR A 230 -11.35 20.59 -17.48
C TYR A 230 -12.54 19.68 -17.12
N SER A 231 -13.23 19.18 -18.13
CA SER A 231 -14.34 18.25 -17.98
C SER A 231 -14.05 17.02 -18.84
N SER A 232 -13.63 15.93 -18.18
CA SER A 232 -13.25 14.70 -18.87
C SER A 232 -14.45 13.97 -19.46
N GLU A 233 -14.33 13.51 -20.70
CA GLU A 233 -15.31 12.61 -21.33
C GLU A 233 -14.90 11.13 -21.14
N ALA A 234 -13.81 10.85 -20.44
CA ALA A 234 -13.44 9.50 -20.06
C ALA A 234 -14.49 8.88 -19.12
N PRO A 235 -14.64 7.54 -19.10
CA PRO A 235 -15.43 6.86 -18.08
C PRO A 235 -15.02 7.30 -16.67
N TYR A 236 -15.98 7.51 -15.76
CA TYR A 236 -15.72 8.05 -14.42
C TYR A 236 -14.74 7.21 -13.56
N TYR A 237 -14.49 5.96 -13.95
CA TYR A 237 -13.59 5.01 -13.29
C TYR A 237 -12.24 4.86 -14.01
N ASP A 238 -12.02 5.56 -15.13
CA ASP A 238 -10.77 5.53 -15.89
C ASP A 238 -9.87 6.69 -15.48
N GLU A 239 -9.24 6.54 -14.31
CA GLU A 239 -8.33 7.57 -13.79
C GLU A 239 -7.09 7.73 -14.69
N ASN A 240 -6.58 6.68 -15.31
CA ASN A 240 -5.38 6.77 -16.16
C ASN A 240 -5.60 7.73 -17.33
N THR A 241 -6.72 7.62 -18.03
CA THR A 241 -7.07 8.55 -19.12
C THR A 241 -7.25 9.97 -18.57
N LEU A 242 -7.94 10.14 -17.45
CA LEU A 242 -8.14 11.45 -16.82
C LEU A 242 -6.80 12.12 -16.43
N TYR A 243 -5.86 11.38 -15.85
CA TYR A 243 -4.52 11.89 -15.51
C TYR A 243 -3.72 12.28 -16.76
N SER A 244 -3.83 11.51 -17.84
CA SER A 244 -3.20 11.85 -19.13
C SER A 244 -3.79 13.15 -19.70
N GLU A 245 -5.12 13.25 -19.79
CA GLU A 245 -5.84 14.43 -20.26
C GLU A 245 -5.48 15.67 -19.43
N MET A 246 -5.39 15.53 -18.11
CA MET A 246 -5.02 16.61 -17.22
C MET A 246 -3.56 17.02 -17.33
N SER A 247 -2.66 16.08 -17.61
CA SER A 247 -1.25 16.40 -17.87
C SER A 247 -1.11 17.27 -19.12
N ASP A 248 -1.82 16.92 -20.19
CA ASP A 248 -1.86 17.72 -21.42
C ASP A 248 -2.50 19.09 -21.17
N PHE A 249 -3.65 19.12 -20.50
CA PHE A 249 -4.36 20.36 -20.19
C PHE A 249 -3.52 21.32 -19.34
N LEU A 250 -2.80 20.81 -18.32
CA LEU A 250 -1.91 21.62 -17.51
C LEU A 250 -0.80 22.27 -18.33
N ASN A 251 -0.23 21.54 -19.29
CA ASN A 251 0.82 22.09 -20.16
C ASN A 251 0.31 23.22 -21.05
N GLU A 252 -0.96 23.21 -21.42
CA GLU A 252 -1.58 24.19 -22.32
C GLU A 252 -2.20 25.40 -21.60
N CYS A 253 -2.77 25.21 -20.40
CA CYS A 253 -3.59 26.23 -19.73
C CYS A 253 -2.81 27.44 -19.20
N GLY A 254 -1.48 27.42 -19.27
CA GLY A 254 -0.61 28.53 -18.86
C GLY A 254 -0.60 28.81 -17.35
N ASN A 255 -1.07 27.87 -16.52
CA ASN A 255 -1.10 27.98 -15.06
C ASN A 255 -0.37 26.81 -14.39
N ASP A 256 -0.04 26.94 -13.11
CA ASP A 256 0.63 25.91 -12.33
C ASP A 256 -0.35 24.82 -11.86
N TYR A 257 -1.64 25.14 -11.81
CA TYR A 257 -2.68 24.18 -11.48
C TYR A 257 -3.96 24.38 -12.29
N ALA A 258 -4.76 23.32 -12.35
CA ALA A 258 -6.05 23.29 -13.00
C ALA A 258 -7.01 22.35 -12.25
N PHE A 259 -8.31 22.59 -12.42
CA PHE A 259 -9.39 21.82 -11.82
C PHE A 259 -9.95 20.82 -12.83
N CYS A 260 -10.39 19.67 -12.34
CA CYS A 260 -11.06 18.65 -13.13
C CYS A 260 -12.20 18.05 -12.33
N SER A 261 -13.39 17.87 -12.94
CA SER A 261 -14.38 16.95 -12.38
C SER A 261 -14.14 15.54 -12.90
N ASN A 262 -13.99 14.57 -11.99
CA ASN A 262 -13.97 13.14 -12.33
C ASN A 262 -15.38 12.52 -12.36
N GLY A 263 -16.44 13.36 -12.28
CA GLY A 263 -17.84 12.91 -12.21
C GLY A 263 -18.29 12.46 -10.82
N LYS A 264 -17.41 12.52 -9.81
CA LYS A 264 -17.71 12.26 -8.40
C LYS A 264 -17.42 13.48 -7.53
N PHE A 265 -16.33 14.19 -7.80
CA PHE A 265 -15.88 15.39 -7.09
C PHE A 265 -14.86 16.13 -7.96
N VAL A 266 -14.33 17.26 -7.46
CA VAL A 266 -13.32 18.04 -8.17
C VAL A 266 -11.94 17.67 -7.67
N LYS A 267 -11.05 17.35 -8.60
CA LYS A 267 -9.61 17.20 -8.36
C LYS A 267 -8.88 18.45 -8.82
N VAL A 268 -7.85 18.86 -8.09
CA VAL A 268 -6.97 19.97 -8.45
C VAL A 268 -5.57 19.43 -8.72
N PHE A 269 -5.16 19.52 -9.98
CA PHE A 269 -3.87 19.02 -10.44
C PHE A 269 -2.86 20.16 -10.43
N PHE A 270 -1.73 19.97 -9.76
CA PHE A 270 -0.58 20.85 -9.73
C PHE A 270 0.55 20.26 -10.57
N LYS A 271 1.21 21.11 -11.37
CA LYS A 271 2.36 20.72 -12.18
C LYS A 271 3.49 20.18 -11.30
N ARG A 272 3.88 18.94 -11.58
CA ARG A 272 5.04 18.25 -11.00
C ARG A 272 5.47 17.13 -11.95
N THR A 273 6.77 16.81 -11.94
CA THR A 273 7.37 15.74 -12.74
C THR A 273 7.89 14.64 -11.80
N PRO A 274 7.73 13.34 -12.13
CA PRO A 274 7.08 12.80 -13.32
C PRO A 274 5.55 12.89 -13.30
N GLU A 275 4.95 12.95 -12.10
CA GLU A 275 3.50 12.94 -11.91
C GLU A 275 3.03 14.19 -11.15
N PRO A 276 1.84 14.71 -11.50
CA PRO A 276 1.26 15.88 -10.85
C PRO A 276 0.96 15.62 -9.37
N ILE A 277 0.91 16.69 -8.58
CA ILE A 277 0.28 16.63 -7.25
C ILE A 277 -1.22 16.78 -7.46
N VAL A 278 -2.01 15.98 -6.77
CA VAL A 278 -3.48 16.01 -6.88
C VAL A 278 -4.06 16.26 -5.49
N LEU A 279 -5.00 17.20 -5.40
CA LEU A 279 -5.76 17.52 -4.20
C LEU A 279 -7.24 17.35 -4.50
N ASP A 280 -8.01 16.79 -3.57
CA ASP A 280 -9.43 16.52 -3.80
C ASP A 280 -10.32 17.54 -3.07
N ILE A 281 -11.40 17.97 -3.72
CA ILE A 281 -12.41 18.87 -3.18
C ILE A 281 -13.77 18.18 -3.30
N PHE A 282 -14.30 17.73 -2.17
CA PHE A 282 -15.59 17.06 -2.07
C PHE A 282 -16.74 18.06 -1.86
N PRO A 283 -17.84 17.92 -2.60
CA PRO A 283 -19.02 18.70 -2.31
C PRO A 283 -19.79 18.16 -1.10
N ILE A 284 -20.30 19.06 -0.26
CA ILE A 284 -21.27 18.75 0.79
C ILE A 284 -22.65 19.30 0.43
N ASP A 285 -23.65 18.42 0.51
CA ASP A 285 -25.05 18.73 0.26
C ASP A 285 -25.85 18.84 1.56
N TYR A 286 -26.87 19.70 1.54
CA TYR A 286 -27.94 19.70 2.53
C TYR A 286 -28.97 18.63 2.14
N TYR A 287 -29.32 17.75 3.05
CA TYR A 287 -30.35 16.73 2.84
C TYR A 287 -31.65 17.13 3.51
N ASN A 288 -32.79 16.75 2.94
CA ASN A 288 -34.08 17.06 3.55
C ASN A 288 -34.17 16.40 4.95
N ASP A 289 -34.64 17.16 5.95
CA ASP A 289 -34.63 16.72 7.37
C ASP A 289 -35.58 15.53 7.63
N ASP A 290 -36.53 15.25 6.73
CA ASP A 290 -37.44 14.11 6.79
C ASP A 290 -36.84 12.80 6.24
N ILE A 291 -35.65 12.85 5.65
CA ILE A 291 -34.90 11.68 5.21
C ILE A 291 -33.95 11.25 6.32
N SER A 292 -34.15 10.04 6.85
CA SER A 292 -33.21 9.40 7.77
C SER A 292 -31.92 9.00 7.06
N PHE A 293 -30.84 8.85 7.83
CA PHE A 293 -29.54 8.51 7.24
C PHE A 293 -29.55 7.13 6.59
N GLU A 294 -30.25 6.15 7.17
CA GLU A 294 -30.43 4.81 6.60
C GLU A 294 -31.18 4.86 5.26
N GLN A 295 -32.18 5.73 5.14
CA GLN A 295 -32.87 5.97 3.87
C GLN A 295 -31.92 6.59 2.84
N LEU A 296 -31.08 7.55 3.24
CA LEU A 296 -30.07 8.12 2.34
C LEU A 296 -29.09 7.06 1.85
N GLN A 297 -28.62 6.16 2.73
CA GLN A 297 -27.72 5.08 2.33
C GLN A 297 -28.37 4.12 1.31
N ASP A 298 -29.65 3.76 1.50
CA ASP A 298 -30.40 2.95 0.52
C ASP A 298 -30.58 3.69 -0.82
N ILE A 299 -30.94 4.98 -0.76
CA ILE A 299 -31.03 5.85 -1.95
C ILE A 299 -29.69 5.89 -2.69
N ASP A 300 -28.58 6.13 -1.99
CA ASP A 300 -27.24 6.16 -2.58
C ASP A 300 -26.93 4.85 -3.31
N LEU A 301 -27.11 3.70 -2.64
CA LEU A 301 -26.89 2.38 -3.23
C LEU A 301 -27.73 2.16 -4.50
N GLN A 302 -29.00 2.56 -4.48
CA GLN A 302 -29.90 2.44 -5.63
C GLN A 302 -29.49 3.36 -6.79
N LEU A 303 -29.10 4.60 -6.49
CA LEU A 303 -28.63 5.56 -7.50
C LEU A 303 -27.34 5.08 -8.16
N LYS A 304 -26.38 4.57 -7.39
CA LYS A 304 -25.13 4.00 -7.92
C LYS A 304 -25.42 2.83 -8.86
N LYS A 305 -26.25 1.86 -8.46
CA LYS A 305 -26.68 0.74 -9.32
C LYS A 305 -27.36 1.22 -10.60
N LYS A 306 -28.23 2.23 -10.51
CA LYS A 306 -28.95 2.80 -11.66
C LYS A 306 -28.03 3.56 -12.62
N PHE A 307 -26.99 4.21 -12.12
CA PHE A 307 -25.98 4.82 -12.98
C PHE A 307 -25.09 3.75 -13.64
N ASP A 308 -24.66 2.75 -12.88
CA ASP A 308 -23.78 1.69 -13.37
C ASP A 308 -24.44 0.77 -14.41
N SER A 309 -25.78 0.74 -14.48
CA SER A 309 -26.50 0.06 -15.55
C SER A 309 -26.59 0.88 -16.85
N LYS A 310 -26.11 2.12 -16.88
CA LYS A 310 -26.09 2.94 -18.10
C LYS A 310 -24.97 2.50 -19.05
N THR A 311 -25.20 2.69 -20.34
CA THR A 311 -24.22 2.43 -21.40
C THR A 311 -23.10 3.47 -21.39
N ASP A 312 -23.48 4.75 -21.29
CA ASP A 312 -22.55 5.87 -21.21
C ASP A 312 -22.25 6.19 -19.74
N LYS A 313 -20.99 6.00 -19.36
CA LYS A 313 -20.47 6.17 -18.01
C LYS A 313 -19.42 7.29 -17.94
N SER A 314 -19.42 8.23 -18.89
CA SER A 314 -18.45 9.34 -18.83
C SER A 314 -18.62 10.20 -17.58
N ALA A 315 -17.53 10.80 -17.11
CA ALA A 315 -17.53 11.69 -15.96
C ALA A 315 -18.53 12.85 -16.14
N VAL A 316 -18.55 13.48 -17.32
CA VAL A 316 -19.50 14.56 -17.66
C VAL A 316 -20.96 14.08 -17.61
N LYS A 317 -21.25 12.86 -18.06
CA LYS A 317 -22.62 12.31 -18.03
C LYS A 317 -23.06 11.95 -16.63
N ARG A 318 -22.13 11.45 -15.81
CA ARG A 318 -22.35 11.21 -14.39
C ARG A 318 -22.70 12.49 -13.65
N ASP A 319 -21.90 13.53 -13.82
CA ASP A 319 -22.12 14.84 -13.21
C ASP A 319 -23.50 15.41 -13.59
N LYS A 320 -23.83 15.43 -14.89
CA LYS A 320 -25.14 15.90 -15.37
C LYS A 320 -26.30 15.09 -14.78
N TRP A 321 -26.15 13.78 -14.66
CA TRP A 321 -27.21 12.91 -14.14
C TRP A 321 -27.48 13.17 -12.65
N TYR A 322 -26.43 13.22 -11.82
CA TYR A 322 -26.58 13.54 -10.40
C TYR A 322 -27.06 14.97 -10.17
N LYS A 323 -26.57 15.94 -10.96
CA LYS A 323 -27.06 17.33 -10.89
C LYS A 323 -28.56 17.42 -11.14
N ALA A 324 -29.10 16.66 -12.08
CA ALA A 324 -30.55 16.62 -12.32
C ALA A 324 -31.32 16.05 -11.12
N ILE A 325 -30.80 15.00 -10.48
CA ILE A 325 -31.40 14.41 -9.27
C ILE A 325 -31.38 15.42 -8.11
N ARG A 326 -30.23 16.04 -7.83
CA ARG A 326 -30.11 17.08 -6.79
C ARG A 326 -31.08 18.24 -7.05
N SER A 327 -31.22 18.66 -8.30
CA SER A 327 -32.08 19.79 -8.70
C SER A 327 -33.59 19.53 -8.50
N SER A 328 -34.02 18.27 -8.38
CA SER A 328 -35.41 17.94 -8.07
C SER A 328 -35.85 18.54 -6.73
N GLY A 329 -34.96 18.58 -5.74
CA GLY A 329 -35.27 18.96 -4.36
C GLY A 329 -35.89 17.83 -3.53
N GLU A 330 -36.05 16.62 -4.08
CA GLU A 330 -36.70 15.50 -3.40
C GLU A 330 -35.80 14.87 -2.34
N ILE A 331 -34.49 14.86 -2.56
CA ILE A 331 -33.49 14.24 -1.68
C ILE A 331 -32.58 15.30 -1.05
N VAL A 332 -32.01 16.15 -1.91
CA VAL A 332 -31.13 17.25 -1.52
C VAL A 332 -31.98 18.50 -1.35
N SER A 333 -31.89 19.11 -0.17
CA SER A 333 -32.57 20.35 0.17
C SER A 333 -31.98 21.52 -0.64
N LYS A 334 -32.88 22.39 -1.12
CA LYS A 334 -32.51 23.65 -1.79
C LYS A 334 -32.20 24.77 -0.79
N MET A 335 -32.51 24.56 0.48
CA MET A 335 -32.25 25.48 1.58
C MET A 335 -31.33 24.80 2.60
N GLU A 336 -30.76 25.57 3.51
CA GLU A 336 -30.04 25.00 4.65
C GLU A 336 -30.96 24.04 5.43
N SER A 337 -30.41 22.88 5.77
CA SER A 337 -31.04 21.89 6.62
C SER A 337 -30.10 21.50 7.75
N SER A 338 -30.61 20.74 8.73
CA SER A 338 -29.79 20.28 9.84
C SER A 338 -28.86 19.12 9.45
N HIS A 339 -29.19 18.41 8.38
CA HIS A 339 -28.48 17.24 7.86
C HIS A 339 -27.55 17.58 6.69
N LEU A 340 -26.24 17.44 6.90
CA LEU A 340 -25.22 17.56 5.86
C LEU A 340 -24.58 16.19 5.61
N CYS A 341 -24.20 15.91 4.37
CA CYS A 341 -23.37 14.76 4.03
C CYS A 341 -22.64 15.03 2.71
N TYR A 342 -21.71 14.14 2.34
CA TYR A 342 -21.11 14.14 1.01
C TYR A 342 -22.15 14.16 -0.10
N GLY A 343 -21.85 14.82 -1.21
CA GLY A 343 -22.78 14.91 -2.32
C GLY A 343 -23.15 13.56 -2.94
N LEU A 344 -24.37 13.46 -3.47
CA LEU A 344 -24.93 12.21 -4.01
C LEU A 344 -24.06 11.54 -5.08
N GLU A 345 -23.27 12.31 -5.83
CA GLU A 345 -22.39 11.79 -6.88
C GLU A 345 -21.16 11.06 -6.36
N THR A 346 -20.77 11.34 -5.11
CA THR A 346 -19.59 10.81 -4.43
C THR A 346 -19.83 9.36 -4.02
N ASP A 347 -18.76 8.65 -3.64
CA ASP A 347 -18.85 7.28 -3.13
C ASP A 347 -18.66 7.22 -1.60
N PHE A 348 -18.76 8.36 -0.90
CA PHE A 348 -18.36 8.52 0.51
C PHE A 348 -19.53 8.56 1.51
N ILE A 349 -20.78 8.67 1.05
CA ILE A 349 -21.97 8.59 1.93
C ILE A 349 -21.97 7.27 2.72
N LYS A 350 -21.63 6.16 2.06
CA LYS A 350 -21.55 4.83 2.70
C LYS A 350 -20.46 4.71 3.76
N MET A 351 -19.49 5.64 3.78
CA MET A 351 -18.41 5.63 4.76
C MET A 351 -18.77 6.36 6.05
N CYS A 352 -19.78 7.22 6.01
CA CYS A 352 -20.26 7.93 7.18
C CYS A 352 -21.12 7.02 8.07
N ASN A 353 -21.04 7.20 9.39
CA ASN A 353 -21.93 6.53 10.35
C ASN A 353 -23.25 7.29 10.53
N SER A 354 -23.27 8.60 10.28
CA SER A 354 -24.48 9.44 10.33
C SER A 354 -24.35 10.68 9.45
N TYR A 355 -25.42 11.48 9.39
CA TYR A 355 -25.31 12.87 8.92
C TYR A 355 -24.32 13.68 9.75
N PHE A 356 -23.64 14.61 9.09
CA PHE A 356 -22.98 15.73 9.77
C PHE A 356 -24.03 16.75 10.19
N LEU A 357 -23.98 17.20 11.43
CA LEU A 357 -24.91 18.24 11.90
C LEU A 357 -24.38 19.64 11.57
N LEU A 358 -25.27 20.49 11.05
CA LEU A 358 -24.95 21.85 10.60
C LEU A 358 -24.14 22.66 11.63
N ASN A 359 -24.52 22.59 12.90
CA ASN A 359 -23.90 23.32 14.01
C ASN A 359 -22.51 22.77 14.41
N TYR A 360 -22.15 21.57 13.97
CA TYR A 360 -20.81 21.01 14.12
C TYR A 360 -19.92 21.33 12.92
N VAL A 361 -20.51 21.53 11.74
CA VAL A 361 -19.76 21.95 10.55
C VAL A 361 -19.51 23.46 10.57
N LEU A 362 -20.54 24.27 10.85
CA LEU A 362 -20.48 25.74 10.77
C LEU A 362 -20.64 26.43 12.14
N PRO A 363 -20.04 27.63 12.33
CA PRO A 363 -19.13 28.29 11.41
C PRO A 363 -17.77 27.59 11.35
N LEU A 364 -17.09 27.72 10.21
CA LEU A 364 -15.74 27.18 10.03
C LEU A 364 -14.76 27.80 11.03
N LYS A 365 -13.75 27.03 11.44
CA LYS A 365 -12.71 27.45 12.37
C LYS A 365 -11.32 27.20 11.82
N LYS A 366 -10.37 27.99 12.29
CA LYS A 366 -8.95 27.76 11.98
C LYS A 366 -8.45 26.53 12.71
N ILE A 367 -7.75 25.66 11.99
CA ILE A 367 -7.10 24.46 12.51
C ILE A 367 -5.66 24.41 12.00
N ASN A 368 -4.75 24.00 12.88
CA ASN A 368 -3.34 23.80 12.51
C ASN A 368 -3.19 22.44 11.85
N PHE A 369 -2.43 22.40 10.76
CA PHE A 369 -2.00 21.17 10.11
C PHE A 369 -0.55 21.36 9.70
N GLU A 370 0.35 20.59 10.30
CA GLU A 370 1.79 20.80 10.23
C GLU A 370 2.15 22.23 10.72
N ASN A 371 2.86 23.00 9.90
CA ASN A 371 3.22 24.39 10.18
C ASN A 371 2.29 25.40 9.49
N LYS A 372 1.13 24.97 8.99
CA LYS A 372 0.14 25.79 8.28
C LYS A 372 -1.19 25.86 9.04
N VAL A 373 -2.01 26.82 8.65
CA VAL A 373 -3.36 27.01 9.20
C VAL A 373 -4.35 26.89 8.06
N PHE A 374 -5.32 25.99 8.21
CA PHE A 374 -6.44 25.81 7.29
C PHE A 374 -7.76 26.12 7.98
N LEU A 375 -8.85 26.16 7.22
CA LEU A 375 -10.19 26.09 7.79
C LEU A 375 -10.55 24.61 8.01
N GLY A 376 -11.29 24.35 9.07
CA GLY A 376 -11.91 23.08 9.42
C GLY A 376 -13.34 23.32 9.93
N PRO A 377 -14.09 22.25 10.19
CA PRO A 377 -15.43 22.36 10.77
C PRO A 377 -15.43 23.03 12.15
N GLY A 378 -16.57 23.62 12.53
CA GLY A 378 -16.77 24.30 13.81
C GLY A 378 -16.56 23.42 15.05
N ASN A 379 -16.75 22.12 14.91
CA ASN A 379 -16.47 21.09 15.90
C ASN A 379 -15.90 19.83 15.21
N PRO A 380 -14.56 19.77 15.03
CA PRO A 380 -13.93 18.70 14.26
C PRO A 380 -14.06 17.33 14.92
N ASP A 381 -13.96 17.24 16.24
CA ASP A 381 -14.15 15.98 16.98
C ASP A 381 -15.52 15.37 16.71
N LYS A 382 -16.59 16.19 16.72
CA LYS A 382 -17.94 15.69 16.49
C LYS A 382 -18.19 15.30 15.05
N MET A 383 -17.61 16.03 14.09
CA MET A 383 -17.70 15.66 12.68
C MET A 383 -16.99 14.34 12.41
N LEU A 384 -15.76 14.17 12.92
CA LEU A 384 -15.01 12.92 12.79
C LEU A 384 -15.69 11.73 13.48
N GLU A 385 -16.36 11.94 14.62
CA GLU A 385 -17.16 10.91 15.28
C GLU A 385 -18.34 10.45 14.41
N MET A 386 -19.01 11.37 13.72
CA MET A 386 -20.10 11.06 12.79
C MET A 386 -19.62 10.35 11.52
N GLU A 387 -18.42 10.66 11.09
CA GLU A 387 -17.81 10.05 9.92
C GLU A 387 -17.25 8.66 10.23
N PHE A 388 -16.35 8.55 11.22
CA PHE A 388 -15.52 7.36 11.47
C PHE A 388 -15.82 6.66 12.80
N GLY A 389 -16.61 7.25 13.70
CA GLY A 389 -16.84 6.70 15.04
C GLY A 389 -15.67 7.03 15.98
N ASP A 390 -15.08 6.02 16.62
CA ASP A 390 -13.90 6.24 17.48
C ASP A 390 -12.62 6.43 16.65
N TYR A 391 -12.53 7.58 15.99
CA TYR A 391 -11.41 7.95 15.11
C TYR A 391 -10.06 8.09 15.85
N MET A 392 -10.06 8.06 17.19
CA MET A 392 -8.84 8.09 18.01
C MET A 392 -8.17 6.71 18.11
N GLN A 393 -8.78 5.66 17.57
CA GLN A 393 -8.21 4.30 17.53
C GLN A 393 -7.41 4.00 16.27
N TRP A 394 -6.70 2.88 16.31
CA TRP A 394 -6.03 2.28 15.17
C TRP A 394 -7.04 1.84 14.10
N PRO A 395 -6.91 2.30 12.85
CA PRO A 395 -7.70 1.78 11.75
C PRO A 395 -7.13 0.44 11.24
N ASN A 396 -7.97 -0.36 10.58
CA ASN A 396 -7.57 -1.67 10.07
C ASN A 396 -6.49 -1.61 8.97
N ASP A 397 -6.35 -0.46 8.33
CA ASP A 397 -5.40 -0.19 7.26
C ASP A 397 -4.14 0.57 7.76
N ALA A 398 -3.92 0.64 9.08
CA ALA A 398 -2.77 1.33 9.65
C ALA A 398 -1.44 0.90 9.01
N GLY A 399 -0.65 1.87 8.57
CA GLY A 399 0.63 1.63 7.88
C GLY A 399 0.51 1.24 6.41
N SER A 400 -0.71 1.13 5.88
CA SER A 400 -0.95 0.93 4.44
C SER A 400 -1.09 2.28 3.75
N THR A 401 -0.34 2.50 2.68
CA THR A 401 -0.59 3.64 1.79
C THR A 401 -1.78 3.31 0.88
N ALA A 402 -2.85 4.10 0.99
CA ALA A 402 -4.11 3.91 0.26
C ALA A 402 -3.88 3.93 -1.26
N HIS A 403 -3.02 4.83 -1.73
CA HIS A 403 -2.68 4.99 -3.16
C HIS A 403 -1.39 4.26 -3.55
N GLY A 404 -0.80 3.50 -2.63
CA GLY A 404 0.40 2.71 -2.89
C GLY A 404 1.67 3.55 -3.13
N ALA A 405 1.63 4.85 -2.87
CA ALA A 405 2.79 5.72 -3.00
C ALA A 405 3.92 5.23 -2.10
N ASN A 406 5.16 5.31 -2.60
CA ASN A 406 6.38 5.02 -1.84
C ASN A 406 6.46 3.60 -1.23
N ARG A 407 5.74 2.60 -1.75
CA ARG A 407 5.93 1.20 -1.36
C ARG A 407 7.35 0.74 -1.69
N ARG A 408 8.11 0.41 -0.64
CA ARG A 408 9.51 0.01 -0.76
C ARG A 408 9.68 -1.48 -1.02
N PHE A 409 8.79 -2.33 -0.53
CA PHE A 409 8.92 -3.79 -0.68
C PHE A 409 8.52 -4.26 -2.08
N SER A 410 9.30 -5.17 -2.65
CA SER A 410 9.00 -5.78 -3.95
C SER A 410 9.36 -7.27 -3.95
N ARG A 411 8.60 -8.07 -4.69
CA ARG A 411 8.97 -9.47 -4.97
C ARG A 411 10.20 -9.50 -5.87
N TYR A 412 10.95 -10.61 -5.81
CA TYR A 412 12.05 -10.83 -6.74
C TYR A 412 11.56 -10.73 -8.19
N LYS A 413 12.22 -9.87 -8.97
CA LYS A 413 12.00 -9.68 -10.40
C LYS A 413 13.28 -9.17 -11.05
N ASN A 414 13.39 -9.33 -12.36
CA ASN A 414 14.50 -8.76 -13.10
C ASN A 414 14.35 -7.24 -13.18
N TYR A 415 15.37 -6.53 -12.71
CA TYR A 415 15.46 -5.08 -12.75
C TYR A 415 16.36 -4.60 -13.88
N SER A 416 16.09 -3.42 -14.40
CA SER A 416 16.97 -2.72 -15.33
C SER A 416 18.11 -2.07 -14.54
N ASN A 417 19.35 -2.52 -14.80
CA ASN A 417 20.57 -1.98 -14.19
C ASN A 417 20.54 -1.92 -12.63
N PRO A 418 20.37 -3.06 -11.94
CA PRO A 418 20.26 -3.09 -10.49
C PRO A 418 21.60 -2.84 -9.79
N ARG A 419 21.55 -2.12 -8.68
CA ARG A 419 22.65 -1.99 -7.71
C ARG A 419 22.18 -2.55 -6.38
N TYR A 420 22.85 -3.57 -5.87
CA TYR A 420 22.47 -4.25 -4.63
C TYR A 420 23.36 -3.79 -3.48
N ILE A 421 22.75 -3.45 -2.34
CA ILE A 421 23.45 -3.05 -1.11
C ILE A 421 22.82 -3.75 0.10
N HIS A 422 23.62 -3.94 1.15
CA HIS A 422 23.21 -4.52 2.42
C HIS A 422 24.01 -3.98 3.60
N THR A 423 24.89 -3.01 3.38
CA THR A 423 25.64 -2.30 4.42
C THR A 423 25.57 -0.78 4.22
N LYS A 424 25.78 -0.02 5.29
CA LYS A 424 25.86 1.44 5.22
C LYS A 424 27.04 1.92 4.37
N SER A 425 28.19 1.25 4.43
CA SER A 425 29.37 1.61 3.61
C SER A 425 29.06 1.53 2.11
N GLU A 426 28.34 0.50 1.67
CA GLU A 426 27.93 0.37 0.27
C GLU A 426 26.94 1.48 -0.12
N ALA A 427 26.04 1.89 0.77
CA ALA A 427 25.14 3.02 0.55
C ALA A 427 25.92 4.34 0.40
N GLU A 428 26.93 4.56 1.26
CA GLU A 428 27.83 5.71 1.18
C GLU A 428 28.63 5.74 -0.12
N ASP A 429 29.22 4.61 -0.50
CA ASP A 429 30.00 4.49 -1.73
C ASP A 429 29.13 4.69 -2.97
N PHE A 430 27.93 4.11 -2.98
CA PHE A 430 26.94 4.37 -4.00
C PHE A 430 26.59 5.86 -4.11
N CYS A 431 26.33 6.55 -2.99
CA CYS A 431 26.03 7.99 -3.01
C CYS A 431 27.20 8.84 -3.51
N LYS A 432 28.45 8.44 -3.23
CA LYS A 432 29.66 9.11 -3.76
C LYS A 432 29.80 8.90 -5.27
N GLU A 433 29.48 7.71 -5.78
CA GLU A 433 29.59 7.35 -7.21
C GLU A 433 28.61 8.14 -8.09
N ILE A 434 27.42 8.42 -7.57
CA ILE A 434 26.33 9.05 -8.33
C ILE A 434 26.41 10.58 -8.35
N ASN A 435 27.39 11.20 -7.67
CA ASN A 435 27.63 12.63 -7.61
C ASN A 435 27.53 13.31 -9.00
N GLY A 436 26.34 13.82 -9.32
CA GLY A 436 26.02 14.54 -10.55
C GLY A 436 25.74 13.70 -11.80
N LYS A 437 25.70 12.36 -11.73
CA LYS A 437 25.26 11.50 -12.84
C LYS A 437 23.97 10.78 -12.45
N ALA A 438 22.84 11.28 -12.96
CA ALA A 438 21.59 10.54 -13.00
C ALA A 438 21.78 9.31 -13.90
N GLY A 439 22.32 8.23 -13.35
CA GLY A 439 22.31 6.92 -14.00
C GLY A 439 20.91 6.33 -13.87
N ASP A 440 20.49 5.61 -14.91
CA ASP A 440 19.28 4.77 -14.92
C ASP A 440 19.54 3.50 -14.11
N TYR A 441 19.80 3.62 -12.81
CA TYR A 441 20.04 2.49 -11.90
C TYR A 441 18.84 2.29 -10.97
N GLN A 442 18.63 1.04 -10.55
CA GLN A 442 17.65 0.70 -9.52
C GLN A 442 18.40 0.21 -8.28
N LEU A 443 18.45 1.03 -7.23
CA LEU A 443 19.08 0.66 -5.97
C LEU A 443 18.17 -0.29 -5.19
N ILE A 444 18.75 -1.39 -4.71
CA ILE A 444 18.04 -2.47 -4.03
C ILE A 444 18.74 -2.76 -2.70
N VAL A 445 18.02 -2.56 -1.61
CA VAL A 445 18.43 -2.94 -0.26
C VAL A 445 18.03 -4.41 -0.04
N GLU A 446 19.03 -5.29 0.05
CA GLU A 446 18.85 -6.71 0.32
C GLU A 446 18.64 -6.94 1.84
N LYS A 447 17.46 -6.55 2.35
CA LYS A 447 17.09 -6.65 3.78
C LYS A 447 17.28 -8.05 4.33
N TYR A 448 17.05 -9.09 3.53
CA TYR A 448 17.27 -10.49 3.93
C TYR A 448 18.73 -10.82 4.27
N LYS A 449 19.71 -9.95 3.94
CA LYS A 449 21.13 -10.08 4.32
C LYS A 449 21.52 -9.22 5.53
N ILE A 450 20.58 -8.44 6.10
CA ILE A 450 20.84 -7.50 7.19
C ILE A 450 20.38 -8.11 8.51
N PHE A 451 21.29 -8.20 9.48
CA PHE A 451 21.07 -9.01 10.68
C PHE A 451 20.15 -8.36 11.71
N ASN A 452 20.11 -7.03 11.78
CA ASN A 452 19.31 -6.32 12.78
C ASN A 452 18.66 -5.05 12.24
N TRP A 453 17.61 -4.61 12.94
CA TRP A 453 16.83 -3.43 12.58
C TRP A 453 17.66 -2.15 12.58
N LYS A 454 18.62 -2.01 13.48
CA LYS A 454 19.44 -0.80 13.56
C LYS A 454 20.27 -0.64 12.29
N GLU A 455 20.98 -1.67 11.86
CA GLU A 455 21.76 -1.65 10.61
C GLU A 455 20.88 -1.37 9.40
N TYR A 456 19.69 -1.98 9.35
CA TYR A 456 18.74 -1.72 8.27
C TYR A 456 18.29 -0.25 8.25
N PHE A 457 17.93 0.30 9.41
CA PHE A 457 17.52 1.70 9.51
C PHE A 457 18.68 2.67 9.33
N ASP A 458 19.91 2.33 9.72
CA ASP A 458 21.10 3.14 9.44
C ASP A 458 21.35 3.29 7.93
N ILE A 459 21.03 2.26 7.13
CA ILE A 459 21.06 2.32 5.66
C ILE A 459 19.90 3.15 5.13
N VAL A 460 18.68 2.84 5.56
CA VAL A 460 17.44 3.51 5.11
C VAL A 460 17.49 5.01 5.42
N ASP A 461 17.87 5.39 6.63
CA ASP A 461 17.96 6.78 7.07
C ASP A 461 19.04 7.52 6.25
N TYR A 462 20.20 6.89 5.99
CA TYR A 462 21.23 7.50 5.14
C TYR A 462 20.77 7.73 3.70
N LEU A 463 20.07 6.76 3.09
CA LEU A 463 19.51 6.90 1.74
C LEU A 463 18.42 7.97 1.68
N ASP A 464 17.55 8.00 2.69
CA ASP A 464 16.48 8.99 2.82
C ASP A 464 17.05 10.41 3.01
N GLU A 465 18.15 10.59 3.77
CA GLU A 465 18.87 11.87 3.95
C GLU A 465 19.54 12.39 2.68
N HIS A 466 19.87 11.50 1.73
CA HIS A 466 20.53 11.82 0.47
C HIS A 466 19.58 11.79 -0.74
N ASP A 467 18.26 11.76 -0.51
CA ASP A 467 17.22 11.75 -1.56
C ASP A 467 17.34 10.58 -2.54
N ILE A 468 17.83 9.43 -2.08
CA ILE A 468 18.01 8.26 -2.93
C ILE A 468 16.76 7.39 -2.94
N SER A 469 16.22 7.12 -4.13
CA SER A 469 15.15 6.14 -4.32
C SER A 469 15.72 4.71 -4.30
N TYR A 470 15.05 3.82 -3.59
CA TYR A 470 15.44 2.41 -3.49
C TYR A 470 14.24 1.49 -3.32
N ILE A 471 14.49 0.22 -3.59
CA ILE A 471 13.57 -0.90 -3.35
C ILE A 471 14.16 -1.75 -2.22
N VAL A 472 13.30 -2.35 -1.41
CA VAL A 472 13.65 -3.27 -0.35
C VAL A 472 13.25 -4.68 -0.77
N TYR A 473 14.23 -5.57 -0.75
CA TYR A 473 14.07 -7.00 -0.93
C TYR A 473 14.19 -7.70 0.42
N ALA A 474 13.11 -8.36 0.85
CA ALA A 474 12.96 -8.89 2.20
C ALA A 474 12.37 -10.29 2.23
#